data_AF-A0A0J6IQM0-F1
#
_entry.id   AF-A0A0J6IQM0-F1
#
_cell.length_a   1.000
_cell.length_b   1.000
_cell.length_c   1.000
_cell.angle_alpha   90.00
_cell.angle_beta   90.00
_cell.angle_gamma   90.00
#
_symmetry.space_group_name_H-M   'P 1'
#
loop_
_entity.id
_entity.type
_entity.pdbx_description
1 polymer ?
#
loop_
_entity_poly.entity_id
_entity_poly.type
_entity_poly.pdbx_seq_one_letter_code
_entity_poly.pdbx_strand_id
1 'polypeptide(L)'
;MALAIPLNEVSSPSLKKRLAHAERVNRWKAQALIAPLVIFLLLVFLVPIAALLYKSVGNPEVVEGLPRTVVAVHGWDGKGLPAEPVYLALSEDLAEARKNQVLGDLSKRLNMELAGYRSLLMKTAKALPFKAVPASYKDALETLDERWGDPAYWQAIKRNSSSVTPFYLLAAVDHRIDDLGEVAPATPDQAIYLDIFARTFWMGLVITCICLVLAYPLAYLLANLPARQSNLLMILVLLPFWTSVLVRVAAWIVLLQSGGLINSALMSMGVIDKPLELVFNRTGVYISMVHILLPFMILPIYSVMKGISPTYMRAAISLGCHPFASFWRVYFPQTYAGVGAGCLLVFIIAIGYYITPALLGSPNDQMVSYFVAFYTNTSINWGMATALGGLLLLATVVLYLIYNWLVGATRLRLN
;
A
#
# COMPACT_ATOMS: atom_id res chain seq x y z
N MET A 1 -47.98 63.24 -42.96
CA MET A 1 -46.55 63.24 -42.56
C MET A 1 -46.48 62.95 -41.06
N ALA A 2 -46.31 61.68 -40.69
CA ALA A 2 -45.87 61.22 -39.36
C ALA A 2 -45.58 59.69 -39.45
N LEU A 3 -44.33 59.41 -39.82
CA LEU A 3 -43.48 58.24 -39.57
C LEU A 3 -44.14 56.92 -39.10
N ALA A 4 -44.17 55.94 -40.02
CA ALA A 4 -44.11 54.54 -39.66
C ALA A 4 -42.69 54.24 -39.13
N ILE A 5 -42.57 53.94 -37.84
CA ILE A 5 -41.33 53.39 -37.27
C ILE A 5 -41.34 51.88 -37.53
N PRO A 6 -40.42 51.33 -38.32
CA PRO A 6 -40.31 49.89 -38.49
C PRO A 6 -39.89 49.27 -37.15
N LEU A 7 -40.55 48.17 -36.79
CA LEU A 7 -40.11 47.31 -35.70
C LEU A 7 -38.68 46.85 -36.00
N ASN A 8 -37.70 47.51 -35.39
CA ASN A 8 -36.33 47.00 -35.35
C ASN A 8 -36.41 45.59 -34.76
N GLU A 9 -36.14 44.58 -35.59
CA GLU A 9 -35.70 43.27 -35.15
C GLU A 9 -34.37 43.44 -34.42
N VAL A 10 -34.45 43.87 -33.16
CA VAL A 10 -33.35 43.75 -32.22
C VAL A 10 -33.12 42.26 -32.08
N SER A 11 -32.01 41.80 -32.65
CA SER A 11 -31.47 40.45 -32.60
C SER A 11 -31.20 40.02 -31.16
N SER A 12 -32.28 39.77 -30.42
CA SER A 12 -32.24 39.24 -29.08
C SER A 12 -31.67 37.81 -29.17
N PRO A 13 -30.61 37.48 -28.41
CA PRO A 13 -30.04 36.15 -28.45
C PRO A 13 -31.13 35.14 -28.11
N SER A 14 -31.30 34.13 -28.97
CA SER A 14 -32.35 33.12 -28.82
C SER A 14 -32.37 32.56 -27.39
N LEU A 15 -33.55 32.21 -26.88
CA LEU A 15 -33.74 31.61 -25.55
C LEU A 15 -32.71 30.50 -25.24
N LYS A 16 -32.33 29.73 -26.27
CA LYS A 16 -31.28 28.70 -26.23
C LYS A 16 -29.89 29.24 -25.85
N LYS A 17 -29.50 30.42 -26.34
CA LYS A 17 -28.23 31.09 -25.97
C LYS A 17 -28.25 31.61 -24.53
N ARG A 18 -29.38 32.15 -24.06
CA ARG A 18 -29.52 32.63 -22.67
C ARG A 18 -29.50 31.46 -21.66
N LEU A 19 -30.18 30.36 -21.97
CA LEU A 19 -30.15 29.14 -21.17
C LEU A 19 -28.73 28.57 -21.09
N ALA A 20 -28.03 28.44 -22.23
CA ALA A 20 -26.66 27.92 -22.26
C ALA A 20 -25.67 28.80 -21.46
N HIS A 21 -25.86 30.13 -21.46
CA HIS A 21 -25.04 31.03 -20.66
C HIS A 21 -25.33 30.89 -19.15
N ALA A 22 -26.61 30.84 -18.75
CA ALA A 22 -27.02 30.64 -17.36
C ALA A 22 -26.55 29.27 -16.83
N GLU A 23 -26.66 28.21 -17.62
CA GLU A 23 -26.14 26.87 -17.28
C GLU A 23 -24.61 26.88 -17.12
N ARG A 24 -23.86 27.58 -17.97
CA ARG A 24 -22.41 27.73 -17.81
C ARG A 24 -22.07 28.45 -16.51
N VAL A 25 -22.74 29.56 -16.20
CA VAL A 25 -22.50 30.30 -14.96
C VAL A 25 -22.82 29.46 -13.73
N ASN A 26 -23.92 28.70 -13.75
CA ASN A 26 -24.27 27.81 -12.64
C ASN A 26 -23.29 26.63 -12.50
N ARG A 27 -22.82 26.04 -13.61
CA ARG A 27 -21.76 25.01 -13.59
C ARG A 27 -20.45 25.55 -13.02
N TRP A 28 -20.03 26.75 -13.44
CA TRP A 28 -18.84 27.41 -12.92
C TRP A 28 -18.97 27.73 -11.43
N LYS A 29 -20.12 28.23 -10.97
CA LYS A 29 -20.39 28.44 -9.53
C LYS A 29 -20.33 27.13 -8.74
N ALA A 30 -20.94 26.06 -9.25
CA ALA A 30 -20.88 24.74 -8.61
C ALA A 30 -19.44 24.20 -8.54
N GLN A 31 -18.66 24.33 -9.62
CA GLN A 31 -17.25 23.96 -9.65
C GLN A 31 -16.42 24.83 -8.69
N ALA A 32 -16.67 26.13 -8.62
CA ALA A 32 -15.96 27.03 -7.71
C ALA A 32 -16.24 26.73 -6.23
N LEU A 33 -17.45 26.25 -5.90
CA LEU A 33 -17.79 25.79 -4.55
C LEU A 33 -17.08 24.48 -4.16
N ILE A 34 -16.85 23.59 -5.12
CA ILE A 34 -16.19 22.29 -4.91
C ILE A 34 -14.65 22.40 -5.01
N ALA A 35 -14.14 23.37 -5.77
CA ALA A 35 -12.71 23.53 -6.06
C ALA A 35 -11.83 23.63 -4.80
N PRO A 36 -12.16 24.39 -3.73
CA PRO A 36 -11.34 24.44 -2.53
C PRO A 36 -11.14 23.07 -1.89
N LEU A 37 -12.20 22.24 -1.84
CA LEU A 37 -12.13 20.89 -1.29
C LEU A 37 -11.26 19.98 -2.17
N VAL A 38 -11.42 20.05 -3.50
CA VAL A 38 -10.61 19.27 -4.44
C VAL A 38 -9.14 19.67 -4.37
N ILE A 39 -8.84 20.98 -4.35
CA ILE A 39 -7.47 21.49 -4.21
C ILE A 39 -6.88 21.02 -2.88
N PHE A 40 -7.62 21.12 -1.78
CA PHE A 40 -7.19 20.62 -0.48
C PHE A 40 -6.85 19.13 -0.54
N LEU A 41 -7.72 18.30 -1.15
CA LEU A 41 -7.48 16.87 -1.30
C LEU A 41 -6.24 16.58 -2.15
N LEU A 42 -6.05 17.29 -3.26
CA LEU A 42 -4.88 17.14 -4.13
C LEU A 42 -3.58 17.50 -3.40
N LEU A 43 -3.56 18.63 -2.70
CA LEU A 43 -2.36 19.12 -2.03
C LEU A 43 -2.01 18.33 -0.77
N VAL A 44 -3.01 17.90 0.01
CA VAL A 44 -2.78 17.24 1.31
C VAL A 44 -2.61 15.74 1.18
N PHE A 45 -3.27 15.09 0.22
CA PHE A 45 -3.18 13.65 0.04
C PHE A 45 -2.41 13.26 -1.22
N LEU A 46 -2.82 13.76 -2.39
CA LEU A 46 -2.28 13.24 -3.66
C LEU A 46 -0.81 13.62 -3.87
N VAL A 47 -0.43 14.87 -3.61
CA VAL A 47 0.95 15.35 -3.77
C VAL A 47 1.93 14.63 -2.83
N PRO A 48 1.67 14.49 -1.51
CA PRO A 48 2.55 13.72 -0.63
C PRO A 48 2.65 12.25 -1.00
N ILE A 49 1.54 11.62 -1.42
CA ILE A 49 1.57 10.23 -1.91
C ILE A 49 2.45 10.13 -3.15
N ALA A 50 2.29 11.02 -4.13
CA ALA A 50 3.14 11.03 -5.33
C ALA A 50 4.61 11.27 -5.00
N ALA A 51 4.91 12.19 -4.08
CA ALA A 51 6.28 12.46 -3.62
C ALA A 51 6.90 11.25 -2.90
N LEU A 52 6.10 10.53 -2.09
CA LEU A 52 6.54 9.28 -1.46
C LEU A 52 6.74 8.17 -2.49
N LEU A 53 5.82 8.00 -3.44
CA LEU A 53 5.98 7.02 -4.52
C LEU A 53 7.21 7.32 -5.39
N TYR A 54 7.56 8.58 -5.59
CA TYR A 54 8.80 8.95 -6.29
C TYR A 54 10.05 8.42 -5.57
N LYS A 55 10.03 8.29 -4.23
CA LYS A 55 11.16 7.68 -3.50
C LYS A 55 11.42 6.23 -3.86
N SER A 56 10.45 5.51 -4.44
CA SER A 56 10.63 4.14 -4.92
C SER A 56 11.54 4.06 -6.15
N VAL A 57 11.70 5.17 -6.85
CA VAL A 57 12.56 5.27 -8.05
C VAL A 57 13.68 6.30 -7.90
N GLY A 58 13.61 7.23 -6.95
CA GLY A 58 14.67 8.20 -6.71
C GLY A 58 15.96 7.56 -6.19
N ASN A 59 17.09 8.01 -6.73
CA ASN A 59 18.45 7.58 -6.36
C ASN A 59 19.45 8.76 -6.36
N PRO A 60 19.21 9.81 -5.57
CA PRO A 60 20.07 10.99 -5.58
C PRO A 60 21.47 10.74 -4.99
N GLU A 61 21.65 9.72 -4.14
CA GLU A 61 22.80 9.60 -3.25
C GLU A 61 24.14 9.50 -3.98
N VAL A 62 24.18 8.78 -5.12
CA VAL A 62 25.40 8.64 -5.94
C VAL A 62 25.64 9.86 -6.82
N VAL A 63 24.58 10.45 -7.37
CA VAL A 63 24.68 11.64 -8.23
C VAL A 63 25.09 12.88 -7.43
N GLU A 64 24.54 13.06 -6.23
CA GLU A 64 24.88 14.15 -5.32
C GLU A 64 26.22 13.90 -4.61
N GLY A 65 26.52 12.65 -4.27
CA GLY A 65 27.74 12.29 -3.56
C GLY A 65 28.99 12.21 -4.44
N LEU A 66 28.83 11.86 -5.73
CA LEU A 66 29.92 11.63 -6.68
C LEU A 66 29.72 12.36 -8.03
N PRO A 67 29.51 13.69 -8.05
CA PRO A 67 29.12 14.41 -9.26
C PRO A 67 30.18 14.36 -10.37
N ARG A 68 31.48 14.44 -10.03
CA ARG A 68 32.57 14.36 -11.03
C ARG A 68 32.74 12.95 -11.55
N THR A 69 32.65 11.97 -10.64
CA THR A 69 32.80 10.55 -10.94
C THR A 69 31.69 10.07 -11.87
N VAL A 70 30.44 10.48 -11.62
CA VAL A 70 29.29 10.16 -12.47
C VAL A 70 29.50 10.65 -13.91
N VAL A 71 30.03 11.86 -14.08
CA VAL A 71 30.36 12.40 -15.41
C VAL A 71 31.51 11.60 -16.05
N ALA A 72 32.57 11.30 -15.30
CA ALA A 72 33.73 10.57 -15.81
C ALA A 72 33.41 9.11 -16.20
N VAL A 73 32.52 8.46 -15.44
CA VAL A 73 32.07 7.07 -15.67
C VAL A 73 31.17 6.95 -16.89
N HIS A 74 30.52 8.04 -17.33
CA HIS A 74 29.58 7.98 -18.44
C HIS A 74 30.22 7.50 -19.77
N GLY A 75 31.49 7.85 -19.98
CA GLY A 75 32.27 7.43 -21.17
C GLY A 75 32.87 6.03 -21.08
N TRP A 76 32.80 5.36 -19.93
CA TRP A 76 33.32 4.00 -19.75
C TRP A 76 32.28 2.98 -20.21
N ASP A 77 32.69 1.94 -20.95
CA ASP A 77 31.80 0.90 -21.49
C ASP A 77 31.23 -0.05 -20.41
N GLY A 78 31.78 -0.01 -19.19
CA GLY A 78 31.34 -0.85 -18.07
C GLY A 78 32.03 -2.21 -18.03
N LYS A 79 33.02 -2.45 -18.90
CA LYS A 79 33.82 -3.67 -18.93
C LYS A 79 35.23 -3.40 -18.40
N GLY A 80 35.76 -4.34 -17.63
CA GLY A 80 37.10 -4.23 -17.05
C GLY A 80 37.20 -3.10 -16.02
N LEU A 81 38.35 -2.44 -15.95
CA LEU A 81 38.57 -1.31 -15.03
C LEU A 81 38.43 0.02 -15.80
N PRO A 82 37.92 1.07 -15.15
CA PRO A 82 37.78 2.37 -15.79
C PRO A 82 39.15 3.03 -16.03
N ALA A 83 39.16 4.11 -16.82
CA ALA A 83 40.37 4.87 -17.09
C ALA A 83 40.79 5.74 -15.88
N GLU A 84 42.08 6.11 -15.83
CA GLU A 84 42.69 6.97 -14.79
C GLU A 84 41.86 8.21 -14.39
N PRO A 85 41.21 8.96 -15.31
CA PRO A 85 40.41 10.13 -14.93
C PRO A 85 39.23 9.81 -14.00
N VAL A 86 38.71 8.58 -14.05
CA VAL A 86 37.62 8.13 -13.18
C VAL A 86 38.10 7.95 -11.74
N TYR A 87 39.31 7.41 -11.55
CA TYR A 87 39.92 7.24 -10.23
C TYR A 87 40.26 8.59 -9.59
N LEU A 88 40.74 9.55 -10.39
CA LEU A 88 40.94 10.93 -9.94
C LEU A 88 39.61 11.56 -9.49
N ALA A 89 38.58 11.53 -10.34
CA ALA A 89 37.27 12.10 -10.03
C ALA A 89 36.65 11.50 -8.76
N LEU A 90 36.77 10.18 -8.57
CA LEU A 90 36.32 9.50 -7.35
C LEU A 90 37.07 9.99 -6.11
N SER A 91 38.38 10.18 -6.21
CA SER A 91 39.20 10.63 -5.09
C SER A 91 38.83 12.05 -4.63
N GLU A 92 38.57 12.94 -5.59
CA GLU A 92 38.11 14.31 -5.32
C GLU A 92 36.71 14.32 -4.70
N ASP A 93 35.78 13.58 -5.30
CA ASP A 93 34.40 13.51 -4.81
C ASP A 93 34.30 12.88 -3.42
N LEU A 94 35.05 11.82 -3.12
CA LEU A 94 35.03 11.20 -1.79
C LEU A 94 35.62 12.10 -0.70
N ALA A 95 36.64 12.90 -1.03
CA ALA A 95 37.17 13.91 -0.12
C ALA A 95 36.11 14.99 0.18
N GLU A 96 35.38 15.43 -0.84
CA GLU A 96 34.32 16.44 -0.72
C GLU A 96 33.06 15.90 -0.03
N ALA A 97 32.62 14.69 -0.37
CA ALA A 97 31.47 14.02 0.24
C ALA A 97 31.67 13.79 1.74
N ARG A 98 32.91 13.53 2.18
CA ARG A 98 33.25 13.47 3.61
C ARG A 98 33.10 14.82 4.29
N LYS A 99 33.53 15.90 3.64
CA LYS A 99 33.40 17.27 4.16
C LYS A 99 31.94 17.71 4.27
N ASN A 100 31.12 17.33 3.28
CA ASN A 100 29.70 17.69 3.18
C ASN A 100 28.77 16.71 3.92
N GLN A 101 29.31 15.73 4.65
CA GLN A 101 28.55 14.71 5.41
C GLN A 101 27.62 13.80 4.57
N VAL A 102 27.77 13.78 3.25
CA VAL A 102 26.96 12.94 2.33
C VAL A 102 27.51 11.50 2.20
N LEU A 103 28.75 11.27 2.65
CA LEU A 103 29.42 9.97 2.58
C LEU A 103 28.63 8.84 3.28
N GLY A 104 27.88 9.16 4.34
CA GLY A 104 27.05 8.19 5.05
C GLY A 104 26.01 7.54 4.15
N ASP A 105 25.17 8.35 3.53
CA ASP A 105 24.07 7.91 2.67
C ASP A 105 24.59 7.28 1.37
N LEU A 106 25.62 7.87 0.75
CA LEU A 106 26.33 7.31 -0.40
C LEU A 106 26.81 5.88 -0.11
N SER A 107 27.49 5.70 1.03
CA SER A 107 28.03 4.40 1.44
C SER A 107 26.93 3.38 1.75
N LYS A 108 25.80 3.83 2.31
CA LYS A 108 24.64 2.97 2.57
C LYS A 108 24.03 2.50 1.25
N ARG A 109 23.85 3.40 0.27
CA ARG A 109 23.25 3.08 -1.04
C ARG A 109 24.10 2.08 -1.82
N LEU A 110 25.39 2.34 -2.01
CA LEU A 110 26.28 1.44 -2.75
C LEU A 110 26.48 0.09 -2.05
N ASN A 111 26.34 0.03 -0.71
CA ASN A 111 26.37 -1.23 0.02
C ASN A 111 25.10 -2.09 -0.16
N MET A 112 23.98 -1.50 -0.61
CA MET A 112 22.80 -2.28 -1.00
C MET A 112 23.01 -2.99 -2.34
N GLU A 113 23.85 -2.41 -3.21
CA GLU A 113 24.19 -2.99 -4.52
C GLU A 113 25.21 -4.11 -4.38
N LEU A 114 26.24 -3.89 -3.56
CA LEU A 114 27.29 -4.88 -3.33
C LEU A 114 27.72 -4.87 -1.86
N ALA A 115 27.74 -6.04 -1.23
CA ALA A 115 28.13 -6.16 0.17
C ALA A 115 29.60 -5.71 0.38
N GLY A 116 29.86 -4.99 1.47
CA GLY A 116 31.20 -4.50 1.81
C GLY A 116 31.58 -3.17 1.15
N TYR A 117 30.75 -2.61 0.27
CA TYR A 117 30.99 -1.29 -0.33
C TYR A 117 31.12 -0.19 0.72
N ARG A 118 30.33 -0.27 1.81
CA ARG A 118 30.38 0.73 2.88
C ARG A 118 31.75 0.81 3.53
N SER A 119 32.37 -0.33 3.84
CA SER A 119 33.69 -0.35 4.46
C SER A 119 34.78 0.13 3.50
N LEU A 120 34.65 -0.21 2.20
CA LEU A 120 35.54 0.26 1.15
C LEU A 120 35.55 1.80 1.05
N LEU A 121 34.38 2.43 0.94
CA LEU A 121 34.28 3.89 0.85
C LEU A 121 34.75 4.58 2.12
N MET A 122 34.39 4.06 3.29
CA MET A 122 34.80 4.66 4.57
C MET A 122 36.32 4.61 4.75
N LYS A 123 36.96 3.49 4.40
CA LYS A 123 38.43 3.34 4.43
C LYS A 123 39.10 4.30 3.44
N THR A 124 38.58 4.36 2.21
CA THR A 124 39.11 5.20 1.13
C THR A 124 38.98 6.69 1.46
N ALA A 125 37.78 7.14 1.84
CA ALA A 125 37.53 8.53 2.23
C ALA A 125 38.31 8.96 3.48
N LYS A 126 38.66 8.02 4.38
CA LYS A 126 39.53 8.31 5.53
C LYS A 126 40.96 8.66 5.10
N ALA A 127 41.44 8.01 4.05
CA ALA A 127 42.78 8.21 3.48
C ALA A 127 42.88 9.46 2.57
N LEU A 128 41.74 10.07 2.21
CA LEU A 128 41.66 11.22 1.31
C LEU A 128 41.49 12.56 2.05
N PRO A 129 42.00 13.68 1.47
CA PRO A 129 42.82 13.73 0.26
C PRO A 129 44.23 13.14 0.51
N PHE A 130 44.88 12.63 -0.54
CA PHE A 130 46.25 12.12 -0.43
C PHE A 130 47.22 13.23 0.01
N LYS A 131 48.22 12.86 0.83
CA LYS A 131 49.23 13.82 1.34
C LYS A 131 50.08 14.46 0.24
N ALA A 132 50.30 13.73 -0.85
CA ALA A 132 50.96 14.20 -2.07
C ALA A 132 50.14 13.73 -3.27
N VAL A 133 50.19 14.48 -4.38
CA VAL A 133 49.53 14.09 -5.63
C VAL A 133 50.19 12.80 -6.13
N PRO A 134 49.46 11.68 -6.23
CA PRO A 134 50.03 10.42 -6.67
C PRO A 134 50.35 10.46 -8.17
N ALA A 135 51.32 9.66 -8.60
CA ALA A 135 51.65 9.50 -10.02
C ALA A 135 50.54 8.77 -10.81
N SER A 136 49.84 7.84 -10.15
CA SER A 136 48.59 7.24 -10.61
C SER A 136 47.64 7.10 -9.42
N TYR A 137 46.43 7.65 -9.56
CA TYR A 137 45.30 7.48 -8.66
C TYR A 137 44.78 6.04 -8.69
N LYS A 138 44.87 5.36 -9.83
CA LYS A 138 44.53 3.94 -9.93
C LYS A 138 45.39 3.10 -8.99
N ASP A 139 46.71 3.18 -9.15
CA ASP A 139 47.64 2.40 -8.32
C ASP A 139 47.53 2.77 -6.84
N ALA A 140 47.32 4.06 -6.53
CA ALA A 140 47.15 4.54 -5.16
C ALA A 140 45.88 3.98 -4.49
N LEU A 141 44.76 3.93 -5.20
CA LEU A 141 43.50 3.39 -4.68
C LEU A 141 43.53 1.87 -4.55
N GLU A 142 44.09 1.15 -5.53
CA GLU A 142 44.26 -0.32 -5.47
C GLU A 142 45.21 -0.73 -4.34
N THR A 143 46.28 0.04 -4.10
CA THR A 143 47.19 -0.20 -2.95
C THR A 143 46.50 0.07 -1.61
N LEU A 144 45.56 1.02 -1.54
CA LEU A 144 44.78 1.26 -0.34
C LEU A 144 43.81 0.11 -0.05
N ASP A 145 43.17 -0.44 -1.07
CA ASP A 145 42.25 -1.57 -0.95
C ASP A 145 42.10 -2.31 -2.30
N GLU A 146 42.41 -3.61 -2.30
CA GLU A 146 42.43 -4.46 -3.50
C GLU A 146 41.08 -4.49 -4.24
N ARG A 147 39.97 -4.23 -3.54
CA ARG A 147 38.61 -4.18 -4.13
C ARG A 147 38.45 -3.09 -5.19
N TRP A 148 39.27 -2.05 -5.21
CA TRP A 148 39.26 -1.07 -6.31
C TRP A 148 39.79 -1.64 -7.63
N GLY A 149 40.46 -2.80 -7.60
CA GLY A 149 40.85 -3.59 -8.77
C GLY A 149 39.76 -4.54 -9.27
N ASP A 150 38.59 -4.58 -8.63
CA ASP A 150 37.44 -5.39 -9.05
C ASP A 150 36.43 -4.53 -9.85
N PRO A 151 36.17 -4.86 -11.13
CA PRO A 151 35.18 -4.20 -11.98
C PRO A 151 33.79 -4.07 -11.36
N ALA A 152 33.38 -5.03 -10.52
CA ALA A 152 32.04 -5.06 -9.94
C ALA A 152 31.73 -3.80 -9.10
N TYR A 153 32.72 -3.26 -8.39
CA TYR A 153 32.55 -2.04 -7.60
C TYR A 153 32.30 -0.83 -8.50
N TRP A 154 33.08 -0.70 -9.58
CA TRP A 154 32.90 0.38 -10.55
C TRP A 154 31.57 0.27 -11.32
N GLN A 155 31.17 -0.95 -11.68
CA GLN A 155 29.86 -1.21 -12.29
C GLN A 155 28.71 -0.79 -11.37
N ALA A 156 28.83 -0.98 -10.05
CA ALA A 156 27.83 -0.50 -9.11
C ALA A 156 27.71 1.04 -9.10
N ILE A 157 28.83 1.78 -9.16
CA ILE A 157 28.80 3.25 -9.32
C ILE A 157 28.12 3.62 -10.65
N LYS A 158 28.48 2.94 -11.75
CA LYS A 158 27.90 3.19 -13.08
C LYS A 158 26.40 2.93 -13.11
N ARG A 159 25.90 1.83 -12.54
CA ARG A 159 24.46 1.52 -12.46
C ARG A 159 23.69 2.59 -11.67
N ASN A 160 24.36 3.29 -10.76
CA ASN A 160 23.77 4.31 -9.91
C ASN A 160 24.09 5.74 -10.38
N SER A 161 24.60 5.92 -11.59
CA SER A 161 24.89 7.24 -12.15
C SER A 161 23.63 8.02 -12.56
N SER A 162 22.47 7.36 -12.56
CA SER A 162 21.15 7.96 -12.82
C SER A 162 20.45 8.32 -11.52
N SER A 163 19.82 9.49 -11.48
CA SER A 163 18.96 9.94 -10.37
C SER A 163 17.66 9.14 -10.23
N VAL A 164 17.37 8.27 -11.21
CA VAL A 164 16.24 7.35 -11.24
C VAL A 164 16.75 5.91 -11.35
N THR A 165 16.22 5.01 -10.53
CA THR A 165 16.56 3.59 -10.48
C THR A 165 15.31 2.70 -10.47
N PRO A 166 15.30 1.58 -11.18
CA PRO A 166 14.25 0.56 -11.05
C PRO A 166 14.50 -0.40 -9.87
N PHE A 167 15.63 -0.28 -9.16
CA PHE A 167 16.12 -1.24 -8.16
C PHE A 167 15.06 -1.66 -7.13
N TYR A 168 14.42 -0.70 -6.46
CA TYR A 168 13.45 -1.02 -5.39
C TYR A 168 12.15 -1.62 -5.95
N LEU A 169 11.71 -1.19 -7.13
CA LEU A 169 10.52 -1.74 -7.79
C LEU A 169 10.75 -3.17 -8.27
N LEU A 170 11.92 -3.46 -8.87
CA LEU A 170 12.31 -4.82 -9.26
C LEU A 170 12.45 -5.71 -8.03
N ALA A 171 13.10 -5.22 -6.97
CA ALA A 171 13.24 -5.96 -5.72
C ALA A 171 11.86 -6.31 -5.13
N ALA A 172 10.89 -5.40 -5.15
CA ALA A 172 9.54 -5.65 -4.66
C ALA A 172 8.78 -6.76 -5.42
N VAL A 173 9.23 -7.13 -6.62
CA VAL A 173 8.70 -8.24 -7.43
C VAL A 173 9.71 -9.39 -7.58
N ASP A 174 10.67 -9.51 -6.64
CA ASP A 174 11.69 -10.56 -6.60
C ASP A 174 12.61 -10.63 -7.84
N HIS A 175 12.90 -9.46 -8.43
CA HIS A 175 13.86 -9.31 -9.53
C HIS A 175 15.01 -8.38 -9.15
N ARG A 176 16.13 -8.51 -9.84
CA ARG A 176 17.31 -7.65 -9.72
C ARG A 176 17.94 -7.38 -11.08
N ILE A 177 18.81 -6.38 -11.14
CA ILE A 177 19.69 -6.19 -12.31
C ILE A 177 20.99 -6.93 -12.02
N ASP A 178 21.42 -7.78 -12.95
CA ASP A 178 22.68 -8.52 -12.83
C ASP A 178 23.92 -7.70 -13.23
N ASP A 179 25.10 -8.33 -13.20
CA ASP A 179 26.36 -7.68 -13.54
C ASP A 179 26.48 -7.29 -15.01
N LEU A 180 25.65 -7.88 -15.87
CA LEU A 180 25.58 -7.57 -17.31
C LEU A 180 24.57 -6.45 -17.59
N GLY A 181 23.81 -6.00 -16.60
CA GLY A 181 22.77 -4.98 -16.75
C GLY A 181 21.41 -5.54 -17.18
N GLU A 182 21.24 -6.86 -17.17
CA GLU A 182 20.01 -7.54 -17.55
C GLU A 182 19.13 -7.81 -16.32
N VAL A 183 17.82 -7.91 -16.54
CA VAL A 183 16.87 -8.24 -15.47
C VAL A 183 16.93 -9.75 -15.21
N ALA A 184 17.34 -10.11 -14.00
CA ALA A 184 17.45 -11.49 -13.52
C ALA A 184 16.57 -11.71 -12.29
N PRO A 185 16.12 -12.95 -12.02
CA PRO A 185 15.45 -13.26 -10.76
C PRO A 185 16.38 -12.97 -9.57
N ALA A 186 15.79 -12.53 -8.47
CA ALA A 186 16.51 -12.41 -7.20
C ALA A 186 17.00 -13.78 -6.73
N THR A 187 18.06 -13.79 -5.93
CA THR A 187 18.54 -15.04 -5.32
C THR A 187 17.45 -15.64 -4.43
N PRO A 188 17.38 -16.98 -4.24
CA PRO A 188 16.34 -17.61 -3.42
C PRO A 188 16.17 -16.99 -2.03
N ASP A 189 17.26 -16.54 -1.41
CA ASP A 189 17.25 -15.90 -0.08
C ASP A 189 16.66 -14.47 -0.07
N GLN A 190 16.58 -13.83 -1.25
CA GLN A 190 16.07 -12.47 -1.46
C GLN A 190 14.67 -12.46 -2.08
N ALA A 191 14.29 -13.53 -2.77
CA ALA A 191 13.00 -13.69 -3.45
C ALA A 191 11.88 -14.04 -2.45
N ILE A 192 11.56 -13.10 -1.56
CA ILE A 192 10.58 -13.29 -0.48
C ILE A 192 9.30 -12.49 -0.68
N TYR A 193 9.31 -11.43 -1.50
CA TYR A 193 8.24 -10.44 -1.51
C TYR A 193 6.98 -10.96 -2.20
N LEU A 194 7.09 -11.69 -3.31
CA LEU A 194 5.93 -12.26 -4.00
C LEU A 194 5.18 -13.25 -3.09
N ASP A 195 5.91 -14.06 -2.33
CA ASP A 195 5.33 -14.95 -1.32
C ASP A 195 4.62 -14.18 -0.20
N ILE A 196 5.21 -13.06 0.26
CA ILE A 196 4.59 -12.18 1.25
C ILE A 196 3.32 -11.53 0.68
N PHE A 197 3.32 -11.09 -0.58
CA PHE A 197 2.14 -10.55 -1.26
C PHE A 197 1.05 -11.62 -1.38
N ALA A 198 1.39 -12.81 -1.89
CA ALA A 198 0.45 -13.92 -2.02
C ALA A 198 -0.18 -14.29 -0.67
N ARG A 199 0.63 -14.36 0.39
CA ARG A 199 0.16 -14.59 1.76
C ARG A 199 -0.76 -13.47 2.24
N THR A 200 -0.41 -12.21 1.97
CA THR A 200 -1.20 -11.04 2.37
C THR A 200 -2.59 -11.08 1.72
N PHE A 201 -2.66 -11.33 0.41
CA PHE A 201 -3.93 -11.46 -0.31
C PHE A 201 -4.74 -12.68 0.14
N TRP A 202 -4.07 -13.82 0.35
CA TRP A 202 -4.72 -15.04 0.83
C TRP A 202 -5.33 -14.85 2.22
N MET A 203 -4.56 -14.30 3.16
CA MET A 203 -5.06 -14.02 4.51
C MET A 203 -6.18 -12.99 4.49
N GLY A 204 -6.03 -11.91 3.71
CA GLY A 204 -7.10 -10.92 3.51
C GLY A 204 -8.39 -11.57 2.99
N LEU A 205 -8.30 -12.47 2.01
CA LEU A 205 -9.45 -13.20 1.45
C LEU A 205 -10.12 -14.08 2.51
N VAL A 206 -9.34 -14.91 3.22
CA VAL A 206 -9.84 -15.80 4.26
C VAL A 206 -10.56 -15.01 5.36
N ILE A 207 -9.95 -13.92 5.83
CA ILE A 207 -10.54 -13.06 6.86
C ILE A 207 -11.83 -12.42 6.35
N THR A 208 -11.84 -11.88 5.13
CA THR A 208 -13.05 -11.32 4.52
C THR A 208 -14.17 -12.35 4.39
N CYS A 209 -13.85 -13.58 3.97
CA CYS A 209 -14.83 -14.67 3.87
C CYS A 209 -15.42 -15.03 5.24
N ILE A 210 -14.60 -15.21 6.27
CA ILE A 210 -15.07 -15.50 7.63
C ILE A 210 -15.93 -14.34 8.16
N CYS A 211 -15.47 -13.10 7.97
CA CYS A 211 -16.25 -11.91 8.32
C CYS A 211 -17.59 -11.89 7.61
N LEU A 212 -17.68 -12.21 6.33
CA LEU A 212 -18.94 -12.25 5.59
C LEU A 212 -19.89 -13.31 6.15
N VAL A 213 -19.38 -14.52 6.39
CA VAL A 213 -20.17 -15.64 6.93
C VAL A 213 -20.76 -15.31 8.29
N LEU A 214 -20.02 -14.59 9.15
CA LEU A 214 -20.49 -14.19 10.48
C LEU A 214 -21.35 -12.91 10.45
N ALA A 215 -20.96 -11.92 9.64
CA ALA A 215 -21.63 -10.63 9.59
C ALA A 215 -22.97 -10.69 8.88
N TYR A 216 -23.13 -11.53 7.86
CA TYR A 216 -24.37 -11.65 7.10
C TYR A 216 -25.58 -12.04 7.99
N PRO A 217 -25.54 -13.14 8.77
CA PRO A 217 -26.66 -13.51 9.64
C PRO A 217 -26.90 -12.47 10.75
N LEU A 218 -25.83 -11.90 11.29
CA LEU A 218 -25.93 -10.86 12.32
C LEU A 218 -26.58 -9.58 11.76
N ALA A 219 -26.18 -9.12 10.57
CA ALA A 219 -26.77 -7.97 9.91
C ALA A 219 -28.24 -8.23 9.54
N TYR A 220 -28.57 -9.44 9.09
CA TYR A 220 -29.95 -9.84 8.81
C TYR A 220 -30.81 -9.83 10.07
N LEU A 221 -30.30 -10.32 11.20
CA LEU A 221 -30.97 -10.23 12.49
C LEU A 221 -31.21 -8.77 12.90
N LEU A 222 -30.16 -7.94 12.86
CA LEU A 222 -30.24 -6.52 13.20
C LEU A 222 -31.24 -5.74 12.33
N ALA A 223 -31.36 -6.09 11.05
CA ALA A 223 -32.29 -5.44 10.12
C ALA A 223 -33.77 -5.78 10.39
N ASN A 224 -34.05 -6.94 10.99
CA ASN A 224 -35.41 -7.42 11.23
C ASN A 224 -35.90 -7.24 12.69
N LEU A 225 -35.01 -6.93 13.64
CA LEU A 225 -35.37 -6.70 15.04
C LEU A 225 -36.08 -5.36 15.27
N PRO A 226 -36.88 -5.23 16.35
CA PRO A 226 -37.43 -3.95 16.77
C PRO A 226 -36.32 -2.91 16.99
N ALA A 227 -36.58 -1.65 16.63
CA ALA A 227 -35.57 -0.59 16.59
C ALA A 227 -34.75 -0.45 17.89
N ARG A 228 -35.38 -0.62 19.07
CA ARG A 228 -34.68 -0.55 20.37
C ARG A 228 -33.64 -1.66 20.53
N GLN A 229 -34.00 -2.90 20.21
CA GLN A 229 -33.10 -4.06 20.34
C GLN A 229 -32.01 -4.02 19.27
N SER A 230 -32.37 -3.67 18.03
CA SER A 230 -31.40 -3.46 16.94
C SER A 230 -30.36 -2.41 17.29
N ASN A 231 -30.78 -1.26 17.83
CA ASN A 231 -29.86 -0.19 18.25
C ASN A 231 -28.96 -0.65 19.41
N LEU A 232 -29.47 -1.38 20.40
CA LEU A 232 -28.67 -1.89 21.52
C LEU A 232 -27.58 -2.86 21.03
N LEU A 233 -27.95 -3.82 20.19
CA LEU A 233 -27.00 -4.77 19.61
C LEU A 233 -26.00 -4.07 18.69
N MET A 234 -26.41 -3.04 17.95
CA MET A 234 -25.51 -2.21 17.15
C MET A 234 -24.49 -1.49 18.03
N ILE A 235 -24.88 -0.97 19.19
CA ILE A 235 -23.93 -0.38 20.16
C ILE A 235 -22.88 -1.41 20.58
N LEU A 236 -23.27 -2.66 20.86
CA LEU A 236 -22.32 -3.73 21.20
C LEU A 236 -21.36 -4.05 20.05
N VAL A 237 -21.84 -4.06 18.81
CA VAL A 237 -21.00 -4.25 17.60
C VAL A 237 -20.01 -3.11 17.41
N LEU A 238 -20.40 -1.88 17.77
CA LEU A 238 -19.57 -0.68 17.62
C LEU A 238 -18.64 -0.42 18.80
N LEU A 239 -18.88 -1.03 19.96
CA LEU A 239 -18.07 -0.90 21.17
C LEU A 239 -16.56 -1.08 20.92
N PRO A 240 -16.11 -2.06 20.09
CA PRO A 240 -14.69 -2.25 19.81
C PRO A 240 -14.00 -1.04 19.16
N PHE A 241 -14.73 -0.13 18.50
CA PHE A 241 -14.15 1.07 17.89
C PHE A 241 -13.62 2.08 18.89
N TRP A 242 -14.16 2.07 20.10
CA TRP A 242 -13.75 2.99 21.18
C TRP A 242 -12.50 2.51 21.90
N THR A 243 -12.10 1.26 21.64
CA THR A 243 -10.93 0.64 22.26
C THR A 243 -9.75 0.65 21.29
N SER A 244 -8.56 0.96 21.82
CA SER A 244 -7.32 0.88 21.04
C SER A 244 -7.11 -0.52 20.48
N VAL A 245 -6.63 -0.58 19.23
CA VAL A 245 -6.24 -1.83 18.56
C VAL A 245 -5.25 -2.62 19.41
N LEU A 246 -4.22 -1.96 19.96
CA LEU A 246 -3.19 -2.65 20.75
C LEU A 246 -3.78 -3.31 21.99
N VAL A 247 -4.72 -2.63 22.67
CA VAL A 247 -5.38 -3.19 23.86
C VAL A 247 -6.22 -4.41 23.50
N ARG A 248 -6.98 -4.36 22.40
CA ARG A 248 -7.74 -5.51 21.90
C ARG A 248 -6.83 -6.68 21.55
N VAL A 249 -5.70 -6.41 20.90
CA VAL A 249 -4.69 -7.40 20.54
C VAL A 249 -4.09 -8.05 21.79
N ALA A 250 -3.68 -7.26 22.79
CA ALA A 250 -3.17 -7.79 24.05
C ALA A 250 -4.21 -8.64 24.80
N ALA A 251 -5.49 -8.21 24.80
CA ALA A 251 -6.58 -9.00 25.37
C ALA A 251 -6.73 -10.36 24.66
N TRP A 252 -6.64 -10.39 23.33
CA TRP A 252 -6.67 -11.63 22.58
C TRP A 252 -5.47 -12.55 22.87
N ILE A 253 -4.26 -12.00 23.07
CA ILE A 253 -3.10 -12.79 23.51
C ILE A 253 -3.41 -13.48 24.85
N VAL A 254 -3.93 -12.74 25.83
CA VAL A 254 -4.26 -13.28 27.16
C VAL A 254 -5.39 -14.32 27.10
N LEU A 255 -6.35 -14.17 26.20
CA LEU A 255 -7.46 -15.11 26.03
C LEU A 255 -7.05 -16.39 25.30
N LEU A 256 -6.18 -16.28 24.28
CA LEU A 256 -5.79 -17.37 23.38
C LEU A 256 -4.55 -18.15 23.85
N GLN A 257 -3.77 -17.63 24.80
CA GLN A 257 -2.62 -18.36 25.34
C GLN A 257 -3.01 -19.74 25.88
N SER A 258 -2.05 -20.66 26.03
CA SER A 258 -2.32 -22.04 26.45
C SER A 258 -3.05 -22.13 27.80
N GLY A 259 -2.75 -21.22 28.74
CA GLY A 259 -3.46 -21.08 30.03
C GLY A 259 -4.63 -20.08 30.02
N GLY A 260 -5.06 -19.63 28.85
CA GLY A 260 -6.09 -18.60 28.69
C GLY A 260 -7.51 -19.13 28.92
N LEU A 261 -8.48 -18.22 28.99
CA LEU A 261 -9.89 -18.57 29.21
C LEU A 261 -10.45 -19.47 28.12
N ILE A 262 -10.02 -19.31 26.86
CA ILE A 262 -10.56 -20.08 25.73
C ILE A 262 -10.15 -21.54 25.85
N ASN A 263 -8.86 -21.82 26.03
CA ASN A 263 -8.36 -23.18 26.23
C ASN A 263 -8.97 -23.81 27.50
N SER A 264 -9.05 -23.05 28.60
CA SER A 264 -9.64 -23.54 29.86
C SER A 264 -11.12 -23.92 29.70
N ALA A 265 -11.90 -23.14 28.95
CA ALA A 265 -13.30 -23.44 28.67
C ALA A 265 -13.46 -24.64 27.72
N LEU A 266 -12.62 -24.76 26.69
CA LEU A 266 -12.65 -25.92 25.78
C LEU A 266 -12.29 -27.23 26.49
N MET A 267 -11.31 -27.20 27.39
CA MET A 267 -10.96 -28.35 28.23
C MET A 267 -12.07 -28.70 29.22
N SER A 268 -12.70 -27.71 29.87
CA SER A 268 -13.77 -27.97 30.83
C SER A 268 -15.04 -28.53 30.18
N MET A 269 -15.30 -28.18 28.91
CA MET A 269 -16.37 -28.76 28.11
C MET A 269 -16.03 -30.16 27.54
N GLY A 270 -14.80 -30.66 27.73
CA GLY A 270 -14.35 -31.94 27.19
C GLY A 270 -14.18 -31.96 25.67
N VAL A 271 -14.04 -30.80 25.02
CA VAL A 271 -13.87 -30.69 23.55
C VAL A 271 -12.43 -31.00 23.15
N ILE A 272 -11.46 -30.70 24.02
CA ILE A 272 -10.02 -30.91 23.79
C ILE A 272 -9.35 -31.53 25.02
N ASP A 273 -8.39 -32.43 24.80
CA ASP A 273 -7.60 -33.08 25.86
C ASP A 273 -6.32 -32.32 26.23
N LYS A 274 -5.82 -31.47 25.33
CA LYS A 274 -4.60 -30.67 25.49
C LYS A 274 -4.86 -29.24 25.00
N PRO A 275 -4.23 -28.22 25.62
CA PRO A 275 -4.41 -26.83 25.21
C PRO A 275 -3.92 -26.62 23.78
N LEU A 276 -4.73 -25.95 22.97
CA LEU A 276 -4.38 -25.59 21.61
C LEU A 276 -3.39 -24.41 21.63
N GLU A 277 -2.35 -24.49 20.82
CA GLU A 277 -1.50 -23.34 20.53
C GLU A 277 -2.29 -22.38 19.63
N LEU A 278 -2.81 -21.29 20.20
CA LEU A 278 -3.60 -20.28 19.48
C LEU A 278 -2.93 -18.88 19.48
N VAL A 279 -1.71 -18.78 20.00
CA VAL A 279 -0.88 -17.57 20.00
C VAL A 279 0.40 -17.85 19.21
N PHE A 280 0.96 -16.82 18.58
CA PHE A 280 2.15 -16.88 17.71
C PHE A 280 1.94 -17.78 16.48
N ASN A 281 0.71 -17.81 15.97
CA ASN A 281 0.35 -18.57 14.78
C ASN A 281 -0.81 -17.92 14.01
N ARG A 282 -1.01 -18.41 12.79
CA ARG A 282 -2.03 -17.93 11.84
C ARG A 282 -3.46 -17.99 12.38
N THR A 283 -3.81 -19.02 13.16
CA THR A 283 -5.16 -19.19 13.69
C THR A 283 -5.53 -18.06 14.65
N GLY A 284 -4.61 -17.69 15.56
CA GLY A 284 -4.80 -16.56 16.46
C GLY A 284 -4.95 -15.23 15.74
N VAL A 285 -4.17 -15.05 14.65
CA VAL A 285 -4.29 -13.87 13.77
C VAL A 285 -5.67 -13.81 13.13
N TYR A 286 -6.16 -14.90 12.56
CA TYR A 286 -7.51 -14.95 11.97
C TYR A 286 -8.61 -14.62 12.99
N ILE A 287 -8.60 -15.25 14.17
CA ILE A 287 -9.61 -15.00 15.20
C ILE A 287 -9.64 -13.51 15.58
N SER A 288 -8.46 -12.94 15.85
CA SER A 288 -8.35 -11.56 16.32
C SER A 288 -8.71 -10.55 15.24
N MET A 289 -8.22 -10.77 14.01
CA MET A 289 -8.54 -9.88 12.88
C MET A 289 -10.01 -9.95 12.50
N VAL A 290 -10.63 -11.15 12.50
CA VAL A 290 -12.07 -11.28 12.24
C VAL A 290 -12.86 -10.47 13.27
N HIS A 291 -12.56 -10.59 14.56
CA HIS A 291 -13.24 -9.80 15.60
C HIS A 291 -13.05 -8.28 15.39
N ILE A 292 -11.83 -7.84 15.07
CA ILE A 292 -11.53 -6.42 14.86
C ILE A 292 -12.25 -5.87 13.61
N LEU A 293 -12.36 -6.67 12.56
CA LEU A 293 -12.88 -6.26 11.25
C LEU A 293 -14.38 -6.52 11.06
N LEU A 294 -14.99 -7.38 11.89
CA LEU A 294 -16.41 -7.73 11.84
C LEU A 294 -17.33 -6.50 11.73
N PRO A 295 -17.15 -5.42 12.53
CA PRO A 295 -18.05 -4.26 12.47
C PRO A 295 -18.03 -3.56 11.10
N PHE A 296 -16.89 -3.56 10.42
CA PHE A 296 -16.76 -2.97 9.08
C PHE A 296 -17.47 -3.79 8.00
N MET A 297 -17.66 -5.10 8.19
CA MET A 297 -18.49 -5.93 7.31
C MET A 297 -19.98 -5.72 7.59
N ILE A 298 -20.36 -5.61 8.87
CA ILE A 298 -21.75 -5.52 9.30
C ILE A 298 -22.39 -4.23 8.80
N LEU A 299 -21.71 -3.08 8.93
CA LEU A 299 -22.32 -1.78 8.65
C LEU A 299 -22.82 -1.62 7.21
N PRO A 300 -22.04 -1.92 6.15
CA PRO A 300 -22.50 -1.81 4.77
C PRO A 300 -23.64 -2.80 4.45
N ILE A 301 -23.54 -4.04 4.95
CA ILE A 301 -24.57 -5.07 4.74
C ILE A 301 -25.89 -4.65 5.42
N TYR A 302 -25.82 -4.25 6.69
CA TYR A 302 -26.97 -3.79 7.47
C TYR A 302 -27.63 -2.55 6.85
N SER A 303 -26.84 -1.59 6.38
CA SER A 303 -27.36 -0.36 5.74
C SER A 303 -28.22 -0.68 4.51
N VAL A 304 -27.81 -1.64 3.69
CA VAL A 304 -28.61 -2.09 2.53
C VAL A 304 -29.81 -2.92 2.98
N MET A 305 -29.62 -3.88 3.89
CA MET A 305 -30.69 -4.76 4.38
C MET A 305 -31.85 -4.00 5.02
N LYS A 306 -31.57 -2.94 5.77
CA LYS A 306 -32.60 -2.09 6.40
C LYS A 306 -33.48 -1.35 5.40
N GLY A 307 -32.98 -1.10 4.18
CA GLY A 307 -33.73 -0.49 3.09
C GLY A 307 -34.66 -1.46 2.34
N ILE A 308 -34.54 -2.78 2.56
CA ILE A 308 -35.33 -3.77 1.86
C ILE A 308 -36.69 -3.90 2.55
N SER A 309 -37.78 -3.69 1.79
CA SER A 309 -39.14 -3.83 2.33
C SER A 309 -39.45 -5.29 2.68
N PRO A 310 -39.94 -5.58 3.91
CA PRO A 310 -40.36 -6.94 4.29
C PRO A 310 -41.49 -7.51 3.42
N THR A 311 -42.21 -6.66 2.68
CA THR A 311 -43.31 -7.07 1.80
C THR A 311 -42.83 -7.93 0.63
N TYR A 312 -41.59 -7.76 0.15
CA TYR A 312 -41.07 -8.57 -0.97
C TYR A 312 -41.03 -10.05 -0.64
N MET A 313 -40.62 -10.40 0.58
CA MET A 313 -40.56 -11.79 1.02
C MET A 313 -41.96 -12.36 1.27
N ARG A 314 -42.87 -11.58 1.85
CA ARG A 314 -44.28 -11.97 2.02
C ARG A 314 -44.95 -12.25 0.67
N ALA A 315 -44.75 -11.38 -0.32
CA ALA A 315 -45.31 -11.54 -1.66
C ALA A 315 -44.78 -12.79 -2.37
N ALA A 316 -43.48 -13.08 -2.27
CA ALA A 316 -42.89 -14.29 -2.84
C ALA A 316 -43.49 -15.56 -2.22
N ILE A 317 -43.67 -15.59 -0.90
CA ILE A 317 -44.29 -16.72 -0.19
C ILE A 317 -45.76 -16.88 -0.58
N SER A 318 -46.52 -15.78 -0.71
CA SER A 318 -47.91 -15.81 -1.15
C SER A 318 -48.10 -16.34 -2.58
N LEU A 319 -47.07 -16.23 -3.44
CA LEU A 319 -47.04 -16.82 -4.79
C LEU A 319 -46.63 -18.31 -4.80
N GLY A 320 -46.52 -18.95 -3.64
CA GLY A 320 -46.18 -20.38 -3.50
C GLY A 320 -44.69 -20.68 -3.38
N CYS A 321 -43.82 -19.67 -3.23
CA CYS A 321 -42.39 -19.89 -3.07
C CYS A 321 -42.04 -20.28 -1.61
N HIS A 322 -41.29 -21.37 -1.43
CA HIS A 322 -40.78 -21.78 -0.11
C HIS A 322 -39.93 -20.65 0.53
N PRO A 323 -39.98 -20.40 1.86
CA PRO A 323 -39.25 -19.30 2.50
C PRO A 323 -37.75 -19.27 2.21
N PHE A 324 -37.10 -20.45 2.18
CA PHE A 324 -35.68 -20.56 1.84
C PHE A 324 -35.40 -20.14 0.38
N ALA A 325 -36.25 -20.57 -0.55
CA ALA A 325 -36.12 -20.18 -1.96
C ALA A 325 -36.41 -18.68 -2.15
N SER A 326 -37.39 -18.14 -1.43
CA SER A 326 -37.72 -16.71 -1.41
C SER A 326 -36.54 -15.86 -0.92
N PHE A 327 -35.84 -16.33 0.12
CA PHE A 327 -34.64 -15.65 0.62
C PHE A 327 -33.54 -15.57 -0.47
N TRP A 328 -33.14 -16.69 -1.06
CA TRP A 328 -32.03 -16.71 -2.03
C TRP A 328 -32.39 -16.07 -3.37
N ARG A 329 -33.66 -16.12 -3.79
CA ARG A 329 -34.10 -15.62 -5.10
C ARG A 329 -34.54 -14.17 -5.08
N VAL A 330 -35.07 -13.68 -3.95
CA VAL A 330 -35.65 -12.33 -3.85
C VAL A 330 -34.86 -11.44 -2.90
N TYR A 331 -34.54 -11.92 -1.70
CA TYR A 331 -33.90 -11.10 -0.67
C TYR A 331 -32.38 -10.96 -0.89
N PHE A 332 -31.66 -12.08 -1.01
CA PHE A 332 -30.20 -12.12 -1.15
C PHE A 332 -29.66 -11.29 -2.34
N PRO A 333 -30.27 -11.29 -3.54
CA PRO A 333 -29.76 -10.48 -4.65
C PRO A 333 -29.84 -8.97 -4.41
N GLN A 334 -30.77 -8.51 -3.57
CA GLN A 334 -30.88 -7.11 -3.20
C GLN A 334 -29.76 -6.68 -2.24
N THR A 335 -29.13 -7.61 -1.52
CA THR A 335 -28.03 -7.33 -0.60
C THR A 335 -26.66 -7.32 -1.27
N TYR A 336 -26.55 -7.69 -2.56
CA TYR A 336 -25.27 -7.77 -3.29
C TYR A 336 -24.42 -6.50 -3.22
N ALA A 337 -25.02 -5.32 -3.31
CA ALA A 337 -24.25 -4.07 -3.20
C ALA A 337 -23.70 -3.85 -1.78
N GLY A 338 -24.43 -4.27 -0.74
CA GLY A 338 -23.98 -4.18 0.64
C GLY A 338 -22.90 -5.21 0.97
N VAL A 339 -23.08 -6.44 0.51
CA VAL A 339 -22.07 -7.52 0.61
C VAL A 339 -20.80 -7.13 -0.13
N GLY A 340 -20.92 -6.65 -1.37
CA GLY A 340 -19.79 -6.20 -2.17
C GLY A 340 -19.01 -5.06 -1.51
N ALA A 341 -19.72 -4.02 -1.03
CA ALA A 341 -19.09 -2.91 -0.33
C ALA A 341 -18.40 -3.35 0.98
N GLY A 342 -19.05 -4.21 1.77
CA GLY A 342 -18.47 -4.76 3.01
C GLY A 342 -17.25 -5.64 2.75
N CYS A 343 -17.30 -6.51 1.74
CA CYS A 343 -16.18 -7.37 1.38
C CYS A 343 -14.98 -6.56 0.91
N LEU A 344 -15.20 -5.58 0.03
CA LEU A 344 -14.14 -4.70 -0.45
C LEU A 344 -13.52 -3.91 0.72
N LEU A 345 -14.36 -3.31 1.57
CA LEU A 345 -13.89 -2.52 2.71
C LEU A 345 -13.03 -3.37 3.66
N VAL A 346 -13.53 -4.54 4.08
CA VAL A 346 -12.79 -5.42 4.99
C VAL A 346 -11.53 -5.95 4.34
N PHE A 347 -11.57 -6.31 3.05
CA PHE A 347 -10.40 -6.82 2.34
C PHE A 347 -9.28 -5.78 2.28
N ILE A 348 -9.61 -4.55 1.91
CA ILE A 348 -8.64 -3.44 1.83
C ILE A 348 -8.03 -3.15 3.21
N ILE A 349 -8.84 -3.15 4.27
CA ILE A 349 -8.34 -2.93 5.63
C ILE A 349 -7.47 -4.13 6.08
N ALA A 350 -7.86 -5.36 5.75
CA ALA A 350 -7.15 -6.57 6.16
C ALA A 350 -5.74 -6.63 5.54
N ILE A 351 -5.61 -6.38 4.24
CA ILE A 351 -4.29 -6.42 3.56
C ILE A 351 -3.33 -5.33 4.05
N GLY A 352 -3.87 -4.22 4.56
CA GLY A 352 -3.11 -3.10 5.14
C GLY A 352 -2.73 -3.29 6.61
N TYR A 353 -3.16 -4.38 7.25
CA TYR A 353 -3.09 -4.54 8.69
C TYR A 353 -1.78 -5.21 9.12
N TYR A 354 -0.94 -4.52 9.90
CA TYR A 354 0.34 -5.08 10.34
C TYR A 354 0.46 -5.34 11.85
N ILE A 355 -0.31 -4.62 12.68
CA ILE A 355 -0.15 -4.67 14.15
C ILE A 355 -0.55 -6.06 14.71
N THR A 356 -1.71 -6.60 14.31
CA THR A 356 -2.17 -7.91 14.81
C THR A 356 -1.27 -9.07 14.34
N PRO A 357 -0.90 -9.19 13.05
CA PRO A 357 0.06 -10.22 12.63
C PRO A 357 1.43 -10.09 13.30
N ALA A 358 1.92 -8.87 13.55
CA ALA A 358 3.20 -8.66 14.22
C ALA A 358 3.20 -9.08 15.69
N LEU A 359 2.05 -9.05 16.36
CA LEU A 359 1.94 -9.36 17.79
C LEU A 359 1.40 -10.76 18.10
N LEU A 360 0.49 -11.30 17.27
CA LEU A 360 -0.10 -12.63 17.45
C LEU A 360 0.39 -13.68 16.45
N GLY A 361 1.00 -13.27 15.34
CA GLY A 361 1.41 -14.18 14.28
C GLY A 361 2.79 -14.77 14.52
N SER A 362 3.10 -15.82 13.76
CA SER A 362 4.47 -16.31 13.60
C SER A 362 5.28 -15.34 12.71
N PRO A 363 6.62 -15.38 12.67
CA PRO A 363 7.40 -14.70 11.63
C PRO A 363 6.96 -15.03 10.21
N ASN A 364 6.44 -16.24 10.01
CA ASN A 364 5.85 -16.64 8.74
C ASN A 364 4.51 -15.95 8.46
N ASP A 365 3.78 -15.42 9.42
CA ASP A 365 2.46 -14.80 9.19
C ASP A 365 2.53 -13.28 8.99
N GLN A 366 3.73 -12.72 8.85
CA GLN A 366 3.91 -11.30 8.59
C GLN A 366 3.42 -10.92 7.18
N MET A 367 2.68 -9.83 7.09
CA MET A 367 2.09 -9.28 5.86
C MET A 367 2.98 -8.20 5.26
N VAL A 368 2.72 -7.83 4.00
CA VAL A 368 3.47 -6.75 3.31
C VAL A 368 3.52 -5.46 4.14
N SER A 369 2.42 -5.11 4.80
CA SER A 369 2.34 -3.91 5.65
C SER A 369 3.33 -3.91 6.82
N TYR A 370 3.72 -5.07 7.34
CA TYR A 370 4.78 -5.17 8.34
C TYR A 370 6.12 -4.75 7.75
N PHE A 371 6.47 -5.25 6.55
CA PHE A 371 7.72 -4.89 5.89
C PHE A 371 7.78 -3.42 5.49
N VAL A 372 6.65 -2.83 5.07
CA VAL A 372 6.55 -1.38 4.84
C VAL A 372 6.89 -0.61 6.13
N ALA A 373 6.33 -1.02 7.28
CA ALA A 373 6.62 -0.41 8.57
C ALA A 373 8.08 -0.63 9.00
N PHE A 374 8.63 -1.82 8.79
CA PHE A 374 10.02 -2.17 9.10
C PHE A 374 11.01 -1.33 8.28
N TYR A 375 10.79 -1.19 6.98
CA TYR A 375 11.65 -0.36 6.13
C TYR A 375 11.51 1.13 6.44
N THR A 376 10.35 1.59 6.88
CA THR A 376 10.14 3.00 7.26
C THR A 376 10.81 3.33 8.59
N ASN A 377 10.55 2.52 9.62
CA ASN A 377 10.87 2.88 11.01
C ASN A 377 12.17 2.25 11.53
N THR A 378 12.56 1.08 11.01
CA THR A 378 13.72 0.35 11.50
C THR A 378 14.92 0.51 10.57
N SER A 379 14.75 0.14 9.29
CA SER A 379 15.85 0.21 8.32
C SER A 379 16.04 1.60 7.70
N ILE A 380 15.05 2.49 7.87
CA ILE A 380 15.00 3.83 7.27
C ILE A 380 15.39 3.75 5.77
N ASN A 381 14.73 2.84 5.06
CA ASN A 381 14.86 2.62 3.63
C ASN A 381 13.53 3.02 2.98
N TRP A 382 13.41 4.31 2.69
CA TRP A 382 12.21 4.87 2.08
C TRP A 382 11.95 4.32 0.68
N GLY A 383 12.99 3.94 -0.08
CA GLY A 383 12.85 3.34 -1.40
C GLY A 383 12.11 2.01 -1.36
N MET A 384 12.56 1.07 -0.53
CA MET A 384 11.86 -0.21 -0.35
C MET A 384 10.47 -0.03 0.27
N ALA A 385 10.33 0.83 1.28
CA ALA A 385 9.04 1.05 1.94
C ALA A 385 7.98 1.56 0.94
N THR A 386 8.36 2.51 0.09
CA THR A 386 7.46 3.12 -0.90
C THR A 386 7.25 2.25 -2.12
N ALA A 387 8.22 1.41 -2.50
CA ALA A 387 8.03 0.39 -3.54
C ALA A 387 7.00 -0.67 -3.12
N LEU A 388 7.15 -1.26 -1.93
CA LEU A 388 6.20 -2.24 -1.40
C LEU A 388 4.82 -1.62 -1.15
N GLY A 389 4.78 -0.44 -0.53
CA GLY A 389 3.53 0.29 -0.30
C GLY A 389 2.84 0.73 -1.60
N GLY A 390 3.61 1.15 -2.60
CA GLY A 390 3.13 1.53 -3.91
C GLY A 390 2.55 0.35 -4.69
N LEU A 391 3.20 -0.82 -4.64
CA LEU A 391 2.68 -2.05 -5.26
C LEU A 391 1.38 -2.51 -4.57
N LEU A 392 1.31 -2.44 -3.24
CA LEU A 392 0.08 -2.73 -2.49
C LEU A 392 -1.05 -1.73 -2.83
N LEU A 393 -0.72 -0.44 -2.96
CA LEU A 393 -1.66 0.60 -3.38
C LEU A 393 -2.17 0.34 -4.80
N LEU A 394 -1.28 0.04 -5.74
CA LEU A 394 -1.63 -0.30 -7.12
C LEU A 394 -2.61 -1.49 -7.14
N ALA A 395 -2.28 -2.57 -6.43
CA ALA A 395 -3.16 -3.73 -6.35
C ALA A 395 -4.53 -3.39 -5.74
N THR A 396 -4.54 -2.55 -4.70
CA THR A 396 -5.78 -2.05 -4.08
C THR A 396 -6.65 -1.24 -5.05
N VAL A 397 -6.03 -0.34 -5.82
CA VAL A 397 -6.70 0.47 -6.84
C VAL A 397 -7.25 -0.42 -7.95
N VAL A 398 -6.48 -1.39 -8.44
CA VAL A 398 -6.93 -2.35 -9.45
C VAL A 398 -8.16 -3.13 -8.96
N LEU A 399 -8.13 -3.64 -7.72
CA LEU A 399 -9.28 -4.34 -7.12
C LEU A 399 -10.50 -3.43 -6.97
N TYR A 400 -10.31 -2.19 -6.55
CA TYR A 400 -11.38 -1.19 -6.46
C TYR A 400 -12.00 -0.90 -7.84
N LEU A 401 -11.17 -0.74 -8.89
CA LEU A 401 -11.63 -0.49 -10.25
C LEU A 401 -12.40 -1.69 -10.81
N ILE A 402 -11.92 -2.91 -10.58
CA ILE A 402 -12.62 -4.15 -10.95
C ILE A 402 -13.98 -4.23 -10.24
N TYR A 403 -14.01 -3.96 -8.93
CA TYR A 403 -15.26 -3.91 -8.17
C TYR A 403 -16.24 -2.87 -8.73
N ASN A 404 -15.77 -1.66 -8.99
CA ASN A 404 -16.60 -0.59 -9.53
C ASN A 404 -17.11 -0.93 -10.94
N TRP A 405 -16.30 -1.58 -11.75
CA TRP A 405 -16.71 -2.07 -13.07
C TRP A 405 -17.81 -3.14 -12.96
N LEU A 406 -17.65 -4.13 -12.08
CA LEU A 406 -18.63 -5.22 -11.89
C LEU A 406 -19.95 -4.75 -11.25
N VAL A 407 -19.87 -3.93 -10.20
CA VAL A 407 -21.03 -3.56 -9.36
C VAL A 407 -21.59 -2.18 -9.74
N GLY A 408 -20.74 -1.24 -10.16
CA GLY A 408 -21.12 0.13 -10.50
C GLY A 408 -21.80 0.26 -11.87
N ALA A 409 -21.48 -0.61 -12.84
CA ALA A 409 -22.09 -0.59 -14.18
C ALA A 409 -23.61 -0.80 -14.17
N THR A 410 -24.17 -1.38 -13.10
CA THR A 410 -25.61 -1.59 -12.94
C THR A 410 -26.34 -0.46 -12.20
N ARG A 411 -25.65 0.47 -11.53
CA ARG A 411 -26.27 1.56 -10.72
C ARG A 411 -25.93 2.99 -11.14
N LEU A 412 -24.91 3.20 -11.99
CA LEU A 412 -24.55 4.53 -12.51
C LEU A 412 -25.38 4.99 -13.72
N ARG A 413 -26.52 4.33 -14.00
CA ARG A 413 -27.62 4.99 -14.74
C ARG A 413 -28.31 5.96 -13.77
N LEU A 414 -27.68 7.11 -13.57
CA LEU A 414 -28.37 8.31 -13.11
C LEU A 414 -29.46 8.59 -14.13
N ASN A 415 -30.71 8.30 -13.76
CA ASN A 415 -31.89 8.82 -14.46
C ASN A 415 -31.91 10.35 -14.36
#